data_AF-A0A816X1T0-F1
#
_entry.id   AF-A0A816X1T0-F1
#
_cell.length_a   1.000
_cell.length_b   1.000
_cell.length_c   1.000
_cell.angle_alpha   90.00
_cell.angle_beta   90.00
_cell.angle_gamma   90.00
#
_symmetry.space_group_name_H-M   'P 1'
#
loop_
_entity.id
_entity.type
_entity.pdbx_description
1 polymer ?
#
loop_
_entity_poly.entity_id
_entity_poly.type
_entity_poly.pdbx_seq_one_letter_code
_entity_poly.pdbx_strand_id
1 'polypeptide(L)' 'MQAEELGKFFRYNMYPGEGTGLLRLHSTYRHDLKIYSSDEGRVQMSAAAFTKGLLDLEGQLTPIMIFPS' A
#
# COMPACT_ATOMS: atom_id res chain seq x y z
N MET A 1 5.17 -8.67 -8.58
CA MET A 1 6.45 -8.58 -7.87
C MET A 1 6.96 -7.14 -7.81
N GLN A 2 7.28 -6.48 -8.95
CA GLN A 2 7.79 -5.10 -8.97
C GLN A 2 6.99 -4.09 -8.13
N ALA A 3 5.65 -4.07 -8.28
CA ALA A 3 4.81 -3.15 -7.50
C ALA A 3 4.89 -3.39 -5.98
N GLU A 4 4.93 -4.66 -5.56
CA GLU A 4 5.05 -5.03 -4.15
C GLU A 4 6.43 -4.68 -3.57
N GLU A 5 7.50 -4.90 -4.35
CA GLU A 5 8.85 -4.49 -3.97
C GLU A 5 8.96 -2.98 -3.84
N LEU A 6 8.34 -2.23 -4.75
CA LEU A 6 8.25 -0.77 -4.66
C LEU A 6 7.50 -0.34 -3.39
N GLY A 7 6.40 -1.00 -3.05
CA GLY A 7 5.68 -0.76 -1.79
C GLY A 7 6.57 -0.97 -0.57
N LYS A 8 7.32 -2.08 -0.53
CA LYS A 8 8.29 -2.37 0.54
C LYS A 8 9.38 -1.30 0.62
N PHE A 9 9.89 -0.84 -0.52
CA PHE A 9 10.85 0.25 -0.56
C PHE A 9 10.27 1.53 0.06
N PHE A 10 9.07 1.94 -0.35
CA PHE A 10 8.43 3.14 0.18
C PHE A 10 8.18 3.07 1.69
N ARG A 11 7.77 1.90 2.20
CA ARG A 11 7.56 1.66 3.63
C ARG A 11 8.76 2.09 4.48
N TYR A 12 9.97 1.79 4.02
CA TYR A 12 11.21 2.08 4.75
C TYR A 12 11.77 3.48 4.49
N ASN A 13 11.46 4.09 3.33
CA ASN A 13 12.16 5.30 2.89
C ASN A 13 11.34 6.59 2.99
N MET A 14 10.01 6.52 3.08
CA MET A 14 9.15 7.72 3.05
C MET A 14 9.12 8.49 4.39
N TYR A 15 9.41 7.80 5.51
CA TYR A 15 9.42 8.38 6.86
C TYR A 15 10.64 7.91 7.67
N PRO A 16 11.86 8.31 7.29
CA PRO A 16 13.09 7.78 7.87
C PRO A 16 13.29 8.14 9.36
N GLY A 17 12.63 9.20 9.84
CA GLY A 17 12.63 9.58 11.27
C GLY A 17 11.65 8.80 12.13
N GLU A 18 10.76 8.00 11.53
CA GLU A 18 9.65 7.38 12.25
C GLU A 18 9.92 5.92 12.71
N GLY A 19 11.16 5.51 12.96
CA GLY A 19 11.48 4.17 13.49
C GLY A 19 11.07 3.06 12.51
N THR A 20 10.05 2.25 12.83
CA THR A 20 9.43 1.31 11.85
C THR A 20 8.69 2.02 10.69
N GLY A 21 8.88 3.34 10.57
CA GLY A 21 8.53 4.16 9.41
C GLY A 21 7.04 4.32 9.26
N LEU A 22 6.57 4.13 8.03
CA LEU A 22 5.16 4.28 7.65
C LEU A 22 4.21 3.44 8.52
N LEU A 23 4.58 2.20 8.88
CA LEU A 23 3.70 1.30 9.62
C LEU A 23 3.33 1.85 11.00
N ARG A 24 4.29 2.49 11.70
CA ARG A 24 4.03 3.10 13.01
C ARG A 24 3.07 4.27 12.89
N LEU A 25 3.21 5.08 11.84
CA LEU A 25 2.26 6.16 11.58
C LEU A 25 0.86 5.60 11.28
N HIS A 26 0.79 4.48 10.53
CA HIS A 26 -0.48 3.87 10.11
C HIS A 26 -1.26 3.35 11.31
N SER A 27 -0.59 2.53 12.13
CA SER A 27 -1.21 1.85 13.28
C SER A 27 -1.60 2.79 14.41
N THR A 28 -1.12 4.04 14.39
CA THR A 28 -1.44 5.07 15.38
C THR A 28 -2.34 6.17 14.82
N TYR A 29 -2.91 5.97 13.63
CA TYR A 29 -3.80 6.93 12.96
C TYR A 29 -3.18 8.33 12.76
N ARG A 30 -1.85 8.41 12.70
CA ARG A 30 -1.10 9.67 12.50
C ARG A 30 -0.84 9.98 11.03
N HIS A 31 -1.30 9.13 10.11
CA HIS A 31 -1.38 9.45 8.69
C HIS A 31 -2.65 8.86 8.08
N ASP A 32 -3.20 9.56 7.09
CA ASP A 32 -4.26 9.06 6.21
C ASP A 32 -3.60 8.51 4.94
N LEU A 33 -4.05 7.34 4.47
CA LEU A 33 -3.56 6.72 3.24
C LEU A 33 -4.73 6.44 2.31
N LYS A 34 -4.69 7.03 1.12
CA LYS A 34 -5.66 6.81 0.06
C LYS A 34 -4.92 6.41 -1.22
N ILE A 35 -5.37 5.34 -1.86
CA ILE A 35 -4.78 4.81 -3.09
C ILE A 35 -5.87 4.83 -4.16
N TYR A 36 -5.57 5.52 -5.25
CA TYR A 36 -6.45 5.65 -6.40
C TYR A 36 -5.83 4.93 -7.60
N SER A 37 -6.66 4.21 -8.34
CA SER A 37 -6.30 3.56 -9.60
C SER A 37 -7.41 3.78 -10.62
N SER A 38 -7.11 3.59 -11.91
CA SER A 38 -8.17 3.44 -12.91
C SER A 38 -8.96 2.15 -12.70
N ASP A 39 -10.09 2.03 -13.40
CA ASP A 39 -10.93 0.82 -13.42
C ASP A 39 -10.35 -0.32 -14.28
N GLU A 40 -9.18 -0.11 -14.89
CA GLU A 40 -8.49 -1.16 -15.61
C GLU A 40 -7.95 -2.20 -14.62
N GLY A 41 -8.44 -3.44 -14.71
CA GLY A 41 -8.12 -4.48 -13.73
C GLY A 41 -6.62 -4.73 -13.53
N ARG A 42 -5.79 -4.52 -14.55
CA ARG A 42 -4.31 -4.62 -14.43
C ARG A 42 -3.71 -3.51 -13.56
N VAL A 43 -4.26 -2.29 -13.65
CA VAL A 43 -3.84 -1.16 -12.84
C VAL A 43 -4.30 -1.35 -11.39
N GLN A 44 -5.52 -1.83 -11.17
CA GLN A 44 -6.02 -2.20 -9.83
C GLN A 44 -5.14 -3.27 -9.17
N MET A 45 -4.76 -4.32 -9.92
CA MET A 45 -3.85 -5.36 -9.43
C MET A 45 -2.47 -4.80 -9.07
N SER A 46 -1.97 -3.83 -9.84
CA SER A 46 -0.69 -3.18 -9.58
C SER A 46 -0.76 -2.28 -8.34
N ALA A 47 -1.84 -1.50 -8.18
CA ALA A 47 -2.10 -0.71 -6.99
C ALA A 47 -2.23 -1.61 -5.74
N ALA A 48 -3.00 -2.70 -5.82
CA ALA A 48 -3.15 -3.67 -4.74
C ALA A 48 -1.82 -4.30 -4.32
N ALA A 49 -1.00 -4.72 -5.30
CA ALA A 49 0.33 -5.25 -5.03
C ALA A 49 1.25 -4.23 -4.35
N PHE A 50 1.21 -2.97 -4.78
CA PHE A 50 1.93 -1.88 -4.12
C PHE A 50 1.46 -1.68 -2.68
N THR A 51 0.15 -1.57 -2.45
CA THR A 51 -0.43 -1.43 -1.09
C THR A 51 -0.01 -2.55 -0.17
N LYS A 52 0.01 -3.80 -0.66
CA LYS A 52 0.46 -4.95 0.11
C LYS A 52 1.90 -4.80 0.59
N GLY A 53 2.81 -4.44 -0.31
CA GLY A 53 4.21 -4.22 0.06
C GLY A 53 4.38 -3.04 1.01
N LEU A 54 3.60 -1.98 0.79
CA LEU A 54 3.61 -0.75 1.59
C LEU A 54 3.17 -0.99 3.05
N LEU A 55 2.12 -1.79 3.24
CA LEU A 55 1.48 -2.03 4.54
C LEU A 55 1.85 -3.36 5.20
N ASP A 56 2.75 -4.16 4.59
CA ASP A 56 3.14 -5.49 5.08
C ASP A 56 1.97 -6.48 5.21
N LEU A 57 1.03 -6.44 4.27
CA LEU A 57 -0.15 -7.29 4.34
C LEU A 57 0.21 -8.75 4.03
N GLU A 58 -0.24 -9.67 4.89
CA GLU A 58 -0.11 -11.11 4.68
C GLU A 58 -1.20 -11.67 3.76
N GLY A 59 -0.94 -12.81 3.14
CA GLY A 59 -1.92 -13.53 2.31
C GLY A 59 -1.95 -13.15 0.83
N GLN A 60 -2.88 -13.74 0.09
CA GLN A 60 -3.07 -13.46 -1.34
C GLN A 60 -3.76 -12.11 -1.52
N LEU A 61 -3.40 -11.38 -2.58
CA LEU A 61 -4.14 -10.18 -2.99
C LEU A 61 -5.58 -10.59 -3.31
N THR A 62 -6.49 -10.39 -2.37
CA THR A 62 -7.92 -10.45 -2.63
C THR A 62 -8.28 -9.31 -3.57
N PRO A 63 -9.23 -9.49 -4.51
CA PRO A 63 -9.71 -8.39 -5.33
C PRO A 63 -10.19 -7.26 -4.42
N ILE A 64 -9.50 -6.12 -4.47
CA ILE A 64 -9.91 -4.93 -3.72
C ILE A 64 -11.18 -4.43 -4.43
N MET A 65 -12.34 -4.68 -3.82
CA MET A 65 -13.62 -4.22 -4.33
C MET A 65 -13.66 -2.69 -4.18
N ILE A 66 -13.48 -1.99 -5.30
CA ILE A 66 -13.66 -0.53 -5.38
C ILE A 66 -15.16 -0.28 -5.55
N PHE A 67 -15.80 0.35 -4.56
CA PHE A 67 -17.13 0.89 -4.73
C PHE A 67 -17.01 2.26 -5.44
N PRO A 68 -17.63 2.47 -6.61
CA PRO A 68 -17.82 3.81 -7.13
C PRO A 68 -18.83 4.54 -6.22
N SER A 69 -18.45 5.74 -5.75
CA SER A 69 -19.35 6.70 -5.11
C SER A 69 -20.23 7.39 -6.14
#